data_AF-A0A290DQY9-F1
#
_entry.id   AF-A0A290DQY9-F1
#
_cell.length_a   1.000
_cell.length_b   1.000
_cell.length_c   1.000
_cell.angle_alpha   90.00
_cell.angle_beta   90.00
_cell.angle_gamma   90.00
#
_symmetry.space_group_name_H-M   'P 1'
#
loop_
_entity.id
_entity.type
_entity.pdbx_description
1 polymer ?
#
loop_
_entity_poly.entity_id
_entity_poly.type
_entity_poly.pdbx_seq_one_letter_code
_entity_poly.pdbx_strand_id
1 'polypeptide(L)'
;MCESNDKNLTIYYVLPDEQYRPDLLAYRMWGIAELRWVVTLAAGLEDESQGMTVGKKLKLPPATWIREMIRHFQYDGQVIGTLSIA
;
A
#
# COMPACT_ATOMS: atom_id res chain seq x y z
N MET A 1 -9.67 18.95 -5.47
CA MET A 1 -8.90 18.67 -6.69
C MET A 1 -7.93 17.56 -6.33
N CYS A 2 -8.23 16.31 -6.66
CA CYS A 2 -7.33 15.20 -6.35
C CYS A 2 -6.15 15.28 -7.33
N GLU A 3 -5.07 15.96 -6.93
CA GLU A 3 -3.79 15.79 -7.62
C GLU A 3 -3.36 14.34 -7.42
N SER A 4 -3.55 13.52 -8.45
CA SER A 4 -3.06 12.16 -8.48
C SER A 4 -1.55 12.19 -8.19
N ASN A 5 -1.15 11.66 -7.04
CA ASN A 5 0.22 11.67 -6.57
C ASN A 5 1.04 10.55 -7.24
N ASP A 6 0.85 10.37 -8.57
CA ASP A 6 1.47 9.31 -9.37
C ASP A 6 2.98 9.55 -9.57
N LYS A 7 3.49 10.71 -9.15
CA LYS A 7 4.83 11.23 -9.49
C LYS A 7 5.99 10.44 -8.86
N ASN A 8 5.75 9.41 -8.05
CA ASN A 8 6.82 8.61 -7.45
C ASN A 8 6.51 7.12 -7.26
N LEU A 9 5.67 6.53 -8.12
CA LEU A 9 5.43 5.09 -8.09
C LEU A 9 6.68 4.33 -8.53
N THR A 10 7.21 3.49 -7.64
CA THR A 10 8.31 2.58 -7.96
C THR A 10 7.75 1.33 -8.63
N ILE A 11 8.30 0.99 -9.78
CA ILE A 11 7.94 -0.23 -10.50
C ILE A 11 8.77 -1.39 -9.94
N TYR A 12 8.10 -2.43 -9.47
CA TYR A 12 8.75 -3.65 -8.99
C TYR A 12 8.16 -4.89 -9.65
N TYR A 13 9.02 -5.89 -9.89
CA TYR A 13 8.62 -7.17 -10.46
C TYR A 13 8.70 -8.23 -9.36
N VAL A 14 7.60 -8.95 -9.15
CA VAL A 14 7.54 -10.03 -8.15
C VAL A 14 8.52 -11.14 -8.52
N LEU A 15 9.42 -11.49 -7.60
CA LEU A 15 10.37 -12.58 -7.73
C LEU A 15 9.71 -13.93 -7.35
N PRO A 16 10.23 -15.07 -7.83
CA PRO A 16 9.67 -16.39 -7.51
C PRO A 16 9.70 -16.71 -6.00
N ASP A 17 10.72 -16.24 -5.29
CA ASP A 17 10.85 -16.42 -3.84
C ASP A 17 9.83 -15.59 -3.03
N GLU A 18 9.26 -14.55 -3.66
CA GLU A 18 8.32 -13.63 -3.02
C GLU A 18 6.86 -14.07 -3.21
N GLN A 19 6.57 -15.11 -4.00
CA GLN A 19 5.20 -15.53 -4.38
C GLN A 19 4.25 -15.63 -3.18
N TYR A 20 4.68 -16.25 -2.09
CA TYR A 20 3.88 -16.42 -0.86
C TYR A 20 4.43 -15.60 0.31
N ARG A 21 5.26 -14.59 0.00
CA ARG A 21 6.01 -13.80 0.99
C ARG A 21 5.89 -12.30 0.68
N PRO A 22 4.68 -11.71 0.82
CA PRO A 22 4.51 -10.28 0.67
C PRO A 22 5.32 -9.49 1.71
N ASP A 23 5.63 -10.09 2.87
CA ASP A 23 6.55 -9.56 3.88
C ASP A 23 7.96 -9.32 3.33
N LEU A 24 8.48 -10.28 2.55
CA LEU A 24 9.82 -10.22 1.99
C LEU A 24 9.94 -9.11 0.95
N LEU A 25 8.91 -8.97 0.10
CA LEU A 25 8.83 -7.91 -0.90
C LEU A 25 8.76 -6.54 -0.21
N ALA A 26 7.92 -6.39 0.80
CA ALA A 26 7.80 -5.15 1.58
C ALA A 26 9.12 -4.77 2.27
N TYR A 27 9.84 -5.75 2.82
CA TYR A 27 11.15 -5.54 3.41
C TYR A 27 12.20 -5.11 2.36
N ARG A 28 12.21 -5.69 1.16
CA ARG A 28 13.12 -5.30 0.08
C ARG A 28 12.84 -3.89 -0.46
N MET A 29 11.56 -3.49 -0.52
CA MET A 29 11.16 -2.18 -1.02
C MET A 29 11.36 -1.05 -0.01
N TRP A 30 10.91 -1.26 1.23
CA TRP A 30 10.84 -0.19 2.24
C TRP A 30 11.66 -0.45 3.49
N GLY A 31 12.27 -1.64 3.64
CA GLY A 31 12.91 -2.07 4.88
C GLY A 31 11.92 -2.41 6.00
N ILE A 32 10.61 -2.50 5.70
CA ILE A 32 9.55 -2.66 6.68
C ILE A 32 8.63 -3.81 6.25
N ALA A 33 8.77 -4.97 6.88
CA ALA A 33 7.96 -6.16 6.58
C ALA A 33 6.47 -5.98 6.97
N GLU A 34 6.18 -5.10 7.92
CA GLU A 34 4.81 -4.81 8.36
C GLU A 34 3.96 -4.16 7.26
N LEU A 35 4.58 -3.58 6.22
CA LEU A 35 3.89 -3.04 5.04
C LEU A 35 3.46 -4.11 4.03
N ARG A 36 3.50 -5.39 4.41
CA ARG A 36 3.02 -6.51 3.58
C ARG A 36 1.59 -6.30 3.06
N TRP A 37 0.72 -5.68 3.86
CA TRP A 37 -0.65 -5.36 3.46
C TRP A 37 -0.70 -4.45 2.23
N VAL A 38 0.23 -3.50 2.09
CA VAL A 38 0.32 -2.61 0.91
C VAL A 38 0.69 -3.40 -0.33
N VAL A 39 1.59 -4.38 -0.19
CA VAL A 39 1.97 -5.28 -1.28
C VAL A 39 0.80 -6.14 -1.71
N THR A 40 0.07 -6.73 -0.76
CA THR A 40 -1.14 -7.55 -1.02
C THR A 40 -2.19 -6.73 -1.77
N LEU A 41 -2.44 -5.48 -1.35
CA LEU A 41 -3.33 -4.55 -2.04
C LEU A 41 -2.84 -4.21 -3.45
N ALA A 42 -1.56 -3.87 -3.62
CA ALA A 42 -0.99 -3.54 -4.92
C ALA A 42 -0.98 -4.76 -5.88
N ALA A 43 -0.86 -5.96 -5.33
CA ALA A 43 -0.97 -7.22 -6.06
C ALA A 43 -2.42 -7.54 -6.45
N GLY A 44 -3.41 -6.85 -5.87
CA GLY A 44 -4.84 -7.08 -6.11
C GLY A 44 -5.30 -8.42 -5.52
N LEU A 45 -4.72 -8.82 -4.39
CA LEU A 45 -5.08 -10.01 -3.66
C LEU A 45 -5.98 -9.63 -2.48
N GLU A 46 -6.94 -10.50 -2.15
CA GLU A 46 -7.83 -10.31 -1.01
C GLU A 46 -7.23 -10.88 0.28
N ASP A 47 -6.41 -11.93 0.14
CA ASP A 47 -5.82 -12.65 1.27
C ASP A 47 -4.33 -12.97 1.03
N GLU A 48 -3.54 -12.97 2.10
CA GLU A 48 -2.10 -13.22 2.06
C GLU A 48 -1.75 -14.68 1.73
N SER A 49 -2.69 -15.62 1.88
CA SER A 49 -2.51 -17.01 1.43
C SER A 49 -2.55 -17.15 -0.09
N GLN A 50 -3.10 -16.16 -0.80
CA GLN A 50 -3.09 -16.16 -2.25
C GLN A 50 -1.68 -15.84 -2.74
N GLY A 51 -1.13 -16.72 -3.58
CA GLY A 51 0.18 -16.51 -4.17
C GLY A 51 0.17 -15.32 -5.14
N MET A 52 1.09 -14.39 -4.97
CA MET A 52 1.34 -13.32 -5.93
C MET A 52 1.83 -13.89 -7.26
N THR A 53 1.35 -13.35 -8.37
CA THR A 53 1.82 -13.76 -9.69
C THR A 53 3.28 -13.35 -9.90
N VAL A 54 4.18 -14.32 -10.02
CA VAL A 54 5.60 -14.10 -10.30
C VAL A 54 5.79 -13.38 -11.63
N GLY A 55 6.68 -12.40 -11.67
CA GLY A 55 6.92 -11.55 -12.84
C GLY A 55 5.85 -10.48 -13.07
N LYS A 56 4.80 -10.42 -12.23
CA LYS A 56 3.81 -9.34 -12.30
C LYS A 56 4.45 -8.01 -11.94
N LYS A 57 4.08 -6.99 -12.72
CA LYS A 57 4.48 -5.61 -12.50
C LYS A 57 3.60 -4.99 -11.42
N LEU A 58 4.19 -4.68 -10.27
CA LEU A 58 3.57 -3.92 -9.19
C LEU A 58 3.99 -2.45 -9.26
N LYS A 59 3.05 -1.55 -8.97
CA LYS A 59 3.31 -0.12 -8.81
C LYS A 59 3.19 0.19 -7.33
N LEU A 60 4.32 0.38 -6.67
CA LEU A 60 4.38 0.56 -5.22
C LEU A 60 4.66 2.03 -4.89
N PRO A 61 3.89 2.63 -3.96
CA PRO A 61 4.15 3.99 -3.52
C PRO A 61 5.40 4.07 -2.63
N PRO A 62 6.01 5.25 -2.47
CA PRO A 62 7.10 5.43 -1.54
C PRO A 62 6.59 5.36 -0.09
N ALA A 63 7.44 4.94 0.85
CA ALA A 63 7.07 4.81 2.27
C ALA A 63 6.56 6.13 2.87
N THR A 64 7.10 7.27 2.43
CA THR A 64 6.65 8.61 2.85
C THR A 64 5.18 8.83 2.51
N TRP A 65 4.76 8.45 1.30
CA TRP A 65 3.37 8.59 0.86
C TRP A 65 2.42 7.71 1.67
N ILE A 66 2.82 6.47 1.98
CA ILE A 66 2.01 5.56 2.81
C ILE A 66 1.75 6.20 4.18
N ARG A 67 2.78 6.80 4.80
CA ARG A 67 2.64 7.49 6.09
C ARG A 67 1.73 8.71 6.00
N GLU A 68 1.87 9.51 4.94
CA GLU A 68 1.01 10.68 4.71
C GLU A 68 -0.45 10.27 4.53
N MET A 69 -0.73 9.18 3.82
CA MET A 69 -2.09 8.66 3.66
C MET A 69 -2.68 8.16 4.97
N ILE A 70 -1.94 7.35 5.74
CA ILE A 70 -2.40 6.90 7.07
C ILE A 70 -2.71 8.11 7.95
N ARG A 71 -1.83 9.13 7.96
CA ARG A 71 -2.06 10.37 8.69
C ARG A 71 -3.31 11.09 8.18
N HIS A 72 -3.47 11.23 6.87
CA HIS A 72 -4.64 11.89 6.28
C HIS A 72 -5.95 11.24 6.76
N PHE A 73 -6.07 9.91 6.70
CA PHE A 73 -7.26 9.21 7.17
C PHE A 73 -7.44 9.27 8.69
N GLN A 74 -6.35 9.25 9.46
CA GLN A 74 -6.42 9.39 10.93
C GLN A 74 -6.94 10.78 11.36
N TYR A 75 -6.58 11.84 10.63
CA TYR A 75 -7.00 13.21 10.93
C TYR A 75 -8.36 13.58 10.30
N ASP A 76 -8.71 13.00 9.16
CA ASP A 76 -10.03 13.18 8.53
C ASP A 76 -11.17 12.57 9.38
N GLY A 77 -10.85 11.58 10.23
CA GLY A 77 -11.75 11.06 11.26
C GLY A 77 -12.18 12.05 12.36
N GLN A 78 -11.65 13.30 12.38
CA GLN A 78 -12.11 14.35 13.30
C GLN A 78 -13.26 15.23 12.77
N VAL A 79 -13.79 15.00 11.57
CA VAL A 79 -15.03 15.66 11.09
C VAL A 79 -16.25 14.72 11.15
N ILE A 80 -16.46 14.07 12.29
CA ILE A 80 -17.75 13.50 12.70
C ILE A 80 -18.16 14.13 14.02
N GLY A 81 -18.43 15.44 13.95
CA GLY A 81 -18.72 16.25 15.12
C GLY A 81 -19.52 17.52 14.86
N THR A 82 -20.22 17.65 13.72
CA THR A 82 -21.29 18.67 13.56
C THR A 82 -22.30 18.19 12.52
N LEU A 83 -23.12 17.18 12.88
CA LEU A 83 -24.45 17.11 12.29
C LEU A 83 -25.28 18.17 13.03
N SER A 84 -25.22 19.42 12.55
CA SER A 84 -26.15 20.45 12.98
C SER A 84 -27.54 20.04 12.52
N ILE A 85 -28.33 19.50 13.45
CA ILE A 85 -29.78 19.57 13.43
C ILE A 85 -30.16 21.05 13.40
N ALA A 86 -30.71 21.49 12.26
CA ALA A 86 -31.50 22.71 12.11
C ALA A 86 -32.73 22.35 11.28
#